data_AF-A0A373VU00-F1
#
_entry.id   AF-A0A373VU00-F1
#
_cell.length_a   1.000
_cell.length_b   1.000
_cell.length_c   1.000
_cell.angle_alpha   90.00
_cell.angle_beta   90.00
_cell.angle_gamma   90.00
#
_symmetry.space_group_name_H-M   'P 1'
#
loop_
_entity.id
_entity.type
_entity.pdbx_description
1 polymer ?
#
loop_
_entity_poly.entity_id
_entity_poly.type
_entity_poly.pdbx_seq_one_letter_code
_entity_poly.pdbx_strand_id
1 'polypeptide(L)'
;MENIIRKIINNVLTALYQPFGAAVLLAFVAMFVFIYAKEHNWTKKDLIKNICSTWFSYFMKSYEFRRAFLLIFYSVMILSRTVLYRDIWTNPLSNVMGNWIVKNENGIWFTEPIENLLLFIPFAVMLLWAFRKELLGDKPGLKKTMWVATKTVGIFSFVIEFSQLLFHLGTFQISDLVYNTLGGTVGGLAYYIIYKFRHRNG
;
A
#
# COMPACT_ATOMS: atom_id res chain seq x y z
N MET A 1 -40.88 3.11 20.13
CA MET A 1 -40.71 3.73 18.79
C MET A 1 -39.43 4.55 18.72
N GLU A 2 -39.18 5.44 19.69
CA GLU A 2 -37.96 6.28 19.75
C GLU A 2 -36.64 5.48 19.72
N ASN A 3 -36.53 4.39 20.49
CA ASN A 3 -35.34 3.52 20.49
C ASN A 3 -35.08 2.81 19.14
N ILE A 4 -36.13 2.53 18.37
CA ILE A 4 -36.00 1.90 17.05
C ILE A 4 -35.48 2.93 16.04
N ILE A 5 -36.03 4.14 16.04
CA ILE A 5 -35.59 5.24 15.16
C ILE A 5 -34.12 5.59 15.45
N ARG A 6 -33.75 5.74 16.73
CA ARG A 6 -32.35 6.00 17.15
C ARG A 6 -31.40 4.90 16.65
N LYS A 7 -31.80 3.63 16.78
CA LYS A 7 -30.99 2.49 16.30
C LYS A 7 -30.83 2.48 14.79
N ILE A 8 -31.90 2.78 14.03
CA ILE A 8 -31.84 2.88 12.57
C ILE A 8 -30.89 4.00 12.14
N ILE A 9 -31.02 5.20 12.74
CA ILE A 9 -30.15 6.34 12.43
C ILE A 9 -28.68 5.99 12.68
N ASN A 10 -28.38 5.42 13.86
CA ASN A 10 -27.01 5.01 14.19
C ASN A 10 -26.47 4.00 13.18
N ASN A 11 -27.24 2.96 12.85
CA ASN A 11 -26.80 1.95 11.90
C ASN A 11 -26.53 2.53 10.50
N VAL A 12 -27.40 3.43 10.01
CA VAL A 12 -27.22 4.09 8.71
C VAL A 12 -25.97 4.98 8.73
N LEU A 13 -25.80 5.80 9.77
CA LEU A 13 -24.64 6.68 9.89
C LEU A 13 -23.33 5.88 9.99
N THR A 14 -23.30 4.82 10.79
CA THR A 14 -22.13 3.93 10.87
C THR A 14 -21.82 3.28 9.52
N ALA A 15 -22.83 2.79 8.81
CA ALA A 15 -22.65 2.16 7.50
C ALA A 15 -22.10 3.13 6.43
N LEU A 16 -22.41 4.43 6.52
CA LEU A 16 -21.86 5.46 5.65
C LEU A 16 -20.46 5.92 6.09
N TYR A 17 -20.24 5.98 7.41
CA TYR A 17 -18.98 6.46 7.99
C TYR A 17 -17.82 5.48 7.80
N GLN A 18 -18.07 4.17 7.94
CA GLN A 18 -17.04 3.13 7.78
C GLN A 18 -16.28 3.21 6.43
N PRO A 19 -16.95 3.26 5.26
CA PRO A 19 -16.27 3.35 3.97
C PRO A 19 -15.86 4.79 3.57
N PHE A 20 -16.15 5.81 4.39
CA PHE A 20 -16.08 7.21 4.00
C PHE A 20 -14.70 7.61 3.45
N GLY A 21 -13.61 7.28 4.16
CA GLY A 21 -12.26 7.64 3.73
C GLY A 21 -11.88 7.00 2.39
N ALA A 22 -12.20 5.71 2.21
CA ALA A 22 -11.98 5.01 0.95
C ALA A 22 -12.81 5.61 -0.20
N ALA A 23 -14.06 5.99 0.07
CA ALA A 23 -14.94 6.64 -0.90
C ALA A 23 -14.40 8.01 -1.35
N VAL A 24 -13.88 8.82 -0.43
CA VAL A 24 -13.25 10.11 -0.75
C VAL A 24 -12.02 9.92 -1.66
N LEU A 25 -11.15 8.96 -1.34
CA LEU A 25 -9.97 8.65 -2.15
C LEU A 25 -10.36 8.14 -3.55
N LEU A 26 -11.32 7.23 -3.62
CA LEU A 26 -11.80 6.69 -4.89
C LEU A 26 -12.43 7.78 -5.76
N ALA A 27 -13.22 8.69 -5.17
CA ALA A 27 -13.78 9.83 -5.86
C ALA A 27 -12.67 10.75 -6.41
N PHE A 28 -11.66 11.07 -5.60
CA PHE A 28 -10.51 11.87 -6.02
C PHE A 28 -9.79 11.26 -7.22
N VAL A 29 -9.53 9.94 -7.20
CA VAL A 29 -8.91 9.23 -8.34
C VAL A 29 -9.83 9.20 -9.56
N ALA A 30 -11.13 8.95 -9.37
CA ALA A 30 -12.11 8.96 -10.46
C ALA A 30 -12.20 10.33 -11.15
N MET A 31 -11.95 11.42 -10.43
CA MET A 31 -11.91 12.76 -11.02
C MET A 31 -10.76 12.95 -12.03
N PHE A 32 -9.63 12.24 -11.89
CA PHE A 32 -8.59 12.25 -12.93
C PHE A 32 -9.07 11.57 -14.22
N VAL A 33 -9.90 10.51 -14.13
CA VAL A 33 -10.52 9.89 -15.31
C VAL A 33 -11.47 10.88 -15.98
N PHE A 34 -12.25 11.63 -15.19
CA PHE A 34 -13.12 12.68 -15.71
C PHE A 34 -12.34 13.79 -16.43
N ILE A 35 -11.26 14.29 -15.81
CA ILE A 35 -10.37 15.30 -16.42
C ILE A 35 -9.78 14.77 -17.73
N TYR A 36 -9.22 13.55 -17.71
CA TYR A 36 -8.61 12.93 -18.89
C TYR A 36 -9.62 12.76 -20.04
N ALA A 37 -10.84 12.31 -19.74
CA ALA A 37 -11.92 12.18 -20.73
C ALA A 37 -12.31 13.54 -21.33
N LYS A 38 -12.32 14.60 -20.51
CA LYS A 38 -12.60 15.96 -20.97
C LYS A 38 -11.51 16.49 -21.90
N GLU A 39 -10.24 16.30 -21.56
CA GLU A 39 -9.10 16.71 -22.40
C GLU A 39 -9.09 16.00 -23.77
N HIS A 40 -9.53 14.73 -23.80
CA HIS A 40 -9.63 13.95 -25.04
C HIS A 40 -10.96 14.09 -25.77
N ASN A 41 -11.83 15.01 -25.33
CA ASN A 41 -13.15 15.26 -25.92
C ASN A 41 -14.02 13.98 -26.07
N TRP A 42 -13.92 13.06 -25.12
CA TRP A 42 -14.71 11.82 -25.17
C TRP A 42 -16.20 12.09 -24.92
N THR A 43 -17.05 11.54 -25.78
CA THR A 43 -18.51 11.64 -25.62
C THR A 43 -18.98 10.69 -24.50
N LYS A 44 -20.12 11.01 -23.88
CA LYS A 44 -20.72 10.13 -22.85
C LYS A 44 -21.03 8.72 -23.37
N LYS A 45 -21.39 8.60 -24.66
CA LYS A 45 -21.73 7.32 -25.30
C LYS A 45 -20.52 6.42 -25.49
N ASP A 46 -19.36 7.01 -25.78
CA ASP A 46 -18.13 6.26 -26.03
C ASP A 46 -17.20 6.19 -24.82
N LEU A 47 -17.54 6.84 -23.71
CA LEU A 47 -16.68 7.00 -22.53
C LEU A 47 -16.11 5.67 -22.02
N ILE A 48 -16.98 4.69 -21.73
CA ILE A 48 -16.57 3.39 -21.18
C ILE A 48 -15.68 2.65 -22.19
N LYS A 49 -16.08 2.63 -23.47
CA LYS A 49 -15.32 2.00 -24.54
C LYS A 49 -13.91 2.62 -24.66
N ASN A 50 -13.83 3.94 -24.62
CA ASN A 50 -12.58 4.67 -24.74
C ASN A 50 -11.66 4.47 -23.53
N ILE A 51 -12.20 4.48 -22.30
CA ILE A 51 -11.45 4.16 -21.08
C ILE A 51 -10.85 2.75 -21.20
N CYS A 52 -11.69 1.74 -21.46
CA CYS A 52 -11.25 0.35 -21.52
C CYS A 52 -10.24 0.11 -22.65
N SER A 53 -10.51 0.64 -23.84
CA SER A 53 -9.62 0.51 -25.00
C SER A 53 -8.26 1.18 -24.76
N THR A 54 -8.26 2.39 -24.20
CA THR A 54 -7.03 3.13 -23.88
C THR A 54 -6.21 2.37 -22.84
N TRP A 55 -6.83 1.99 -21.73
CA TRP A 55 -6.16 1.25 -20.66
C TRP A 55 -5.58 -0.07 -21.17
N PHE A 56 -6.38 -0.86 -21.91
CA PHE A 56 -5.96 -2.14 -22.46
C PHE A 56 -4.80 -1.97 -23.46
N SER A 57 -4.84 -0.94 -24.31
CA SER A 57 -3.74 -0.61 -25.22
C SER A 57 -2.44 -0.33 -24.46
N TYR A 58 -2.47 0.49 -23.39
CA TYR A 58 -1.29 0.77 -22.56
C TYR A 58 -0.78 -0.48 -21.85
N PHE A 59 -1.68 -1.28 -21.29
CA PHE A 59 -1.33 -2.51 -20.60
C PHE A 59 -0.60 -3.50 -21.53
N MET A 60 -1.06 -3.65 -22.77
CA MET A 60 -0.44 -4.55 -23.74
C MET A 60 0.90 -4.02 -24.25
N LYS A 61 1.02 -2.70 -24.47
CA LYS A 61 2.16 -2.10 -25.18
C LYS A 61 3.32 -1.67 -24.26
N SER A 62 3.04 -1.18 -23.05
CA SER A 62 4.08 -0.61 -22.17
C SER A 62 4.43 -1.58 -21.04
N TYR A 63 5.71 -1.92 -20.91
CA TYR A 63 6.18 -2.66 -19.74
C TYR A 63 6.28 -1.74 -18.51
N GLU A 64 6.58 -0.45 -18.70
CA GLU A 64 6.58 0.55 -17.63
C GLU A 64 5.20 0.66 -16.99
N PHE A 65 4.15 0.75 -17.81
CA PHE A 65 2.76 0.79 -17.33
C PHE A 65 2.41 -0.44 -16.49
N ARG A 66 2.75 -1.65 -16.97
CA ARG A 66 2.50 -2.89 -16.23
C ARG A 66 3.24 -2.94 -14.89
N ARG A 67 4.50 -2.48 -14.84
CA ARG A 67 5.28 -2.41 -13.60
C ARG A 67 4.68 -1.41 -12.61
N ALA A 68 4.35 -0.21 -13.09
CA ALA A 68 3.72 0.81 -12.28
C ALA A 68 2.36 0.35 -11.76
N PHE A 69 1.54 -0.27 -12.61
CA PHE A 69 0.26 -0.85 -12.22
C PHE A 69 0.40 -1.87 -11.10
N LEU A 70 1.31 -2.85 -11.22
CA LEU A 70 1.54 -3.86 -10.19
C LEU A 70 1.98 -3.24 -8.86
N LEU A 71 2.89 -2.27 -8.90
CA LEU A 71 3.33 -1.56 -7.71
C LEU A 71 2.17 -0.78 -7.06
N ILE A 72 1.43 0.01 -7.85
CA ILE A 72 0.31 0.83 -7.34
C ILE A 72 -0.77 -0.09 -6.77
N PHE A 73 -1.16 -1.14 -7.49
CA PHE A 73 -2.13 -2.13 -7.04
C PHE A 73 -1.73 -2.75 -5.69
N TYR A 74 -0.49 -3.22 -5.58
CA TYR A 74 0.00 -3.81 -4.33
C TYR A 74 0.11 -2.79 -3.19
N SER A 75 0.50 -1.55 -3.50
CA SER A 75 0.53 -0.45 -2.51
C SER A 75 -0.87 -0.15 -1.98
N VAL A 76 -1.88 -0.11 -2.86
CA VAL A 76 -3.27 0.05 -2.47
C VAL A 76 -3.73 -1.13 -1.62
N MET A 77 -3.36 -2.37 -1.95
CA MET A 77 -3.66 -3.53 -1.09
C MET A 77 -3.09 -3.39 0.32
N ILE A 78 -1.83 -2.95 0.45
CA ILE A 78 -1.20 -2.69 1.76
C ILE A 78 -1.99 -1.61 2.51
N LEU A 79 -2.23 -0.45 1.89
CA LEU A 79 -2.97 0.66 2.51
C LEU A 79 -4.41 0.28 2.87
N SER A 80 -5.06 -0.53 2.05
CA SER A 80 -6.38 -1.07 2.32
C SER A 80 -6.39 -1.90 3.59
N ARG A 81 -5.43 -2.81 3.73
CA ARG A 81 -5.29 -3.65 4.93
C ARG A 81 -4.91 -2.85 6.18
N THR A 82 -3.96 -1.91 6.04
CA THR A 82 -3.34 -1.24 7.19
C THR A 82 -4.04 0.04 7.62
N VAL A 83 -4.84 0.66 6.75
CA VAL A 83 -5.49 1.95 7.02
C VAL A 83 -6.98 1.93 6.65
N LEU A 84 -7.33 1.62 5.41
CA LEU A 84 -8.69 1.91 4.90
C LEU A 84 -9.79 0.98 5.41
N TYR A 85 -9.46 -0.27 5.75
CA TYR A 85 -10.42 -1.27 6.25
C TYR A 85 -10.17 -1.68 7.70
N ARG A 86 -9.57 -0.79 8.51
CA ARG A 86 -9.41 -1.02 9.95
C ARG A 86 -10.60 -0.46 10.74
N ASP A 87 -10.76 -0.99 11.94
CA ASP A 87 -11.72 -0.47 12.91
C ASP A 87 -11.37 0.96 13.30
N ILE A 88 -12.40 1.82 13.29
CA ILE A 88 -12.27 3.23 13.63
C ILE A 88 -12.53 3.38 15.13
N TRP A 89 -11.87 4.35 15.76
CA TRP A 89 -12.03 4.72 17.18
C TRP A 89 -11.41 3.74 18.18
N THR A 90 -10.50 2.88 17.74
CA THR A 90 -9.65 2.11 18.66
C THR A 90 -8.65 3.03 19.36
N ASN A 91 -8.27 2.75 20.62
CA ASN A 91 -7.22 3.51 21.30
C ASN A 91 -5.85 3.30 20.63
N PRO A 92 -5.29 4.33 19.96
CA PRO A 92 -4.11 4.16 19.14
C PRO A 92 -2.80 3.98 19.93
N LEU A 93 -2.82 4.26 21.23
CA LEU A 93 -1.65 4.16 22.11
C LEU A 93 -1.72 2.95 23.05
N SER A 94 -2.69 2.05 22.85
CA SER A 94 -2.89 0.90 23.74
C SER A 94 -1.72 -0.11 23.72
N ASN A 95 -0.93 -0.17 22.64
CA ASN A 95 0.22 -1.07 22.54
C ASN A 95 1.38 -0.45 21.72
N VAL A 96 1.97 0.65 22.21
CA VAL A 96 3.01 1.41 21.46
C VAL A 96 4.25 0.58 21.15
N MET A 97 4.72 -0.26 22.07
CA MET A 97 5.91 -1.08 21.83
C MET A 97 5.64 -2.22 20.84
N GLY A 98 4.38 -2.66 20.75
CA GLY A 98 3.95 -3.72 19.86
C GLY A 98 4.53 -5.09 20.22
N ASN A 99 4.25 -6.08 19.38
CA ASN A 99 4.65 -7.47 19.60
C ASN A 99 5.99 -7.76 18.89
N TRP A 100 7.03 -8.08 19.66
CA TRP A 100 8.38 -8.35 19.12
C TRP A 100 8.69 -9.84 18.91
N ILE A 101 7.97 -10.73 19.59
CA ILE A 101 8.25 -12.17 19.56
C ILE A 101 7.06 -12.87 18.93
N VAL A 102 7.34 -13.86 18.08
CA VAL A 102 6.31 -14.69 17.43
C VAL A 102 5.54 -15.52 18.46
N LYS A 103 5.95 -15.57 19.74
CA LYS A 103 5.32 -16.36 20.80
C LYS A 103 5.28 -15.54 22.09
N ASN A 104 4.12 -15.45 22.73
CA ASN A 104 3.99 -14.83 24.04
C ASN A 104 4.42 -15.78 25.17
N GLU A 105 4.49 -15.25 26.40
CA GLU A 105 4.82 -16.02 27.61
C GLU A 105 3.86 -17.19 27.86
N ASN A 106 2.63 -17.12 27.34
CA ASN A 106 1.59 -18.15 27.41
C ASN A 106 1.63 -19.16 26.25
N GLY A 107 2.60 -19.02 25.34
CA GLY A 107 2.79 -19.89 24.19
C GLY A 107 1.89 -19.67 22.97
N ILE A 108 1.14 -18.56 22.94
CA ILE A 108 0.30 -18.14 21.81
C ILE A 108 1.17 -17.50 20.73
N TRP A 109 0.95 -17.88 19.48
CA TRP A 109 1.68 -17.37 18.34
C TRP A 109 1.14 -16.01 17.86
N PHE A 110 2.02 -15.00 17.78
CA PHE A 110 1.73 -13.73 17.11
C PHE A 110 2.36 -13.74 15.72
N THR A 111 1.52 -13.74 14.68
CA THR A 111 1.98 -13.74 13.28
C THR A 111 2.14 -12.35 12.70
N GLU A 112 1.59 -11.31 13.34
CA GLU A 112 1.61 -9.91 12.88
C GLU A 112 3.01 -9.44 12.45
N PRO A 113 4.09 -9.68 13.23
CA PRO A 113 5.42 -9.24 12.84
C PRO A 113 5.93 -9.88 11.54
N ILE A 114 5.64 -11.17 11.35
CA ILE A 114 6.03 -11.91 10.13
C ILE A 114 5.17 -11.47 8.95
N GLU A 115 3.88 -11.26 9.16
CA GLU A 115 2.97 -10.79 8.11
C GLU A 115 3.38 -9.40 7.61
N ASN A 116 3.71 -8.50 8.52
CA ASN A 116 4.23 -7.15 8.24
C ASN A 116 5.54 -7.22 7.44
N LEU A 117 6.50 -8.04 7.88
CA LEU A 117 7.72 -8.32 7.13
C LEU A 117 7.43 -8.82 5.69
N LEU A 118 6.57 -9.84 5.56
CA LEU A 118 6.24 -10.49 4.30
C LEU A 118 5.47 -9.59 3.34
N LEU A 119 4.68 -8.63 3.84
CA LEU A 119 4.03 -7.62 2.99
C LEU A 119 5.05 -6.70 2.33
N PHE A 120 6.09 -6.28 3.07
CA PHE A 120 6.99 -5.26 2.58
C PHE A 120 8.13 -5.80 1.69
N ILE A 121 8.40 -7.11 1.71
CA ILE A 121 9.37 -7.74 0.81
C ILE A 121 8.94 -7.61 -0.67
N PRO A 122 7.74 -8.09 -1.10
CA PRO A 122 7.29 -7.93 -2.48
C PRO A 122 7.12 -6.46 -2.88
N PHE A 123 6.65 -5.61 -1.96
CA PHE A 123 6.54 -4.17 -2.20
C PHE A 123 7.89 -3.55 -2.57
N ALA A 124 8.95 -3.81 -1.79
CA ALA A 124 10.28 -3.30 -2.08
C ALA A 124 10.84 -3.81 -3.41
N VAL A 125 10.61 -5.09 -3.74
CA VAL A 125 11.02 -5.68 -5.03
C VAL A 125 10.29 -4.97 -6.19
N MET A 126 8.98 -4.77 -6.09
CA MET A 126 8.19 -4.10 -7.12
C MET A 126 8.55 -2.62 -7.26
N LEU A 127 8.82 -1.93 -6.16
CA LEU A 127 9.28 -0.53 -6.14
C LEU A 127 10.57 -0.37 -6.95
N LEU A 128 11.58 -1.17 -6.60
CA LEU A 128 12.87 -1.14 -7.28
C LEU A 128 12.78 -1.65 -8.73
N TRP A 129 11.80 -2.51 -9.05
CA TRP A 129 11.59 -3.00 -10.41
C TRP A 129 10.90 -1.98 -11.31
N ALA A 130 9.91 -1.26 -10.79
CA ALA A 130 9.18 -0.22 -11.49
C ALA A 130 10.06 1.01 -11.75
N PHE A 131 10.84 1.44 -10.76
CA PHE A 131 11.62 2.68 -10.81
C PHE A 131 13.14 2.45 -10.74
N ARG A 132 13.63 1.35 -11.33
CA ARG A 132 15.05 0.97 -11.24
C ARG A 132 15.98 2.09 -11.70
N LYS A 133 15.68 2.66 -12.87
CA LYS A 133 16.58 3.63 -13.51
C LYS A 133 16.61 4.93 -12.70
N GLU A 134 15.44 5.36 -12.24
CA GLU A 134 15.19 6.58 -11.48
C GLU A 134 15.82 6.48 -10.08
N LEU A 135 15.68 5.33 -9.41
CA LEU A 135 16.15 5.15 -8.03
C LEU A 135 17.62 4.70 -7.94
N LEU A 136 18.05 3.83 -8.84
CA LEU A 136 19.34 3.15 -8.74
C LEU A 136 20.34 3.57 -9.83
N GLY A 137 19.88 4.12 -10.96
CA GLY A 137 20.71 4.43 -12.12
C GLY A 137 21.03 3.21 -12.99
N ASP A 138 22.05 3.33 -13.83
CA ASP A 138 22.40 2.31 -14.82
C ASP A 138 22.98 1.02 -14.21
N LYS A 139 23.84 1.18 -13.18
CA LYS A 139 24.53 0.08 -12.50
C LYS A 139 24.21 0.09 -10.99
N PRO A 140 23.19 -0.66 -10.55
CA PRO A 140 22.83 -0.74 -9.14
C PRO A 140 23.89 -1.53 -8.36
N GLY A 141 24.44 -0.91 -7.31
CA GLY A 141 25.29 -1.58 -6.31
C GLY A 141 24.48 -2.04 -5.09
N LEU A 142 24.87 -3.16 -4.47
CA LEU A 142 24.16 -3.76 -3.33
C LEU A 142 23.83 -2.74 -2.23
N LYS A 143 24.83 -1.98 -1.77
CA LYS A 143 24.67 -0.98 -0.70
C LYS A 143 23.61 0.07 -1.06
N LYS A 144 23.64 0.60 -2.30
CA LYS A 144 22.68 1.61 -2.77
C LYS A 144 21.27 1.01 -2.85
N THR A 145 21.15 -0.19 -3.42
CA THR A 145 19.87 -0.89 -3.55
C THR A 145 19.22 -1.15 -2.20
N MET A 146 19.97 -1.71 -1.24
CA MET A 146 19.48 -1.96 0.11
C MET A 146 19.10 -0.67 0.83
N TRP A 147 19.93 0.38 0.72
CA TRP A 147 19.66 1.68 1.36
C TRP A 147 18.39 2.33 0.83
N VAL A 148 18.21 2.38 -0.49
CA VAL A 148 17.02 2.96 -1.11
C VAL A 148 15.76 2.18 -0.70
N ALA A 149 15.80 0.85 -0.78
CA ALA A 149 14.66 0.03 -0.38
C ALA A 149 14.29 0.23 1.09
N THR A 150 15.28 0.14 1.99
CA THR A 150 15.08 0.28 3.44
C THR A 150 14.54 1.66 3.79
N LYS A 151 15.14 2.74 3.24
CA LYS A 151 14.69 4.11 3.49
C LYS A 151 13.27 4.34 2.99
N THR A 152 12.95 3.93 1.77
CA THR A 152 11.62 4.17 1.19
C THR A 152 10.55 3.39 1.95
N VAL A 153 10.82 2.12 2.29
CA VAL A 153 9.88 1.32 3.08
C VAL A 153 9.72 1.87 4.49
N GLY A 154 10.81 2.31 5.14
CA GLY A 154 10.73 2.92 6.47
C GLY A 154 9.88 4.19 6.48
N ILE A 155 10.02 5.06 5.48
CA ILE A 155 9.16 6.24 5.32
C ILE A 155 7.70 5.84 5.08
N PHE A 156 7.46 4.88 4.18
CA PHE A 156 6.11 4.43 3.87
C PHE A 156 5.42 3.79 5.09
N SER A 157 6.16 2.98 5.85
CA SER A 157 5.69 2.40 7.11
C SER A 157 5.40 3.48 8.16
N PHE A 158 6.27 4.48 8.28
CA PHE A 158 6.03 5.60 9.20
C PHE A 158 4.76 6.36 8.85
N VAL A 159 4.52 6.63 7.56
CA VAL A 159 3.28 7.25 7.10
C VAL A 159 2.06 6.41 7.46
N ILE A 160 2.13 5.08 7.33
CA ILE A 160 1.02 4.19 7.72
C ILE A 160 0.75 4.27 9.21
N GLU A 161 1.76 4.02 10.06
CA GLU A 161 1.60 4.01 11.52
C GLU A 161 1.14 5.38 12.03
N PHE A 162 1.73 6.45 11.52
CA PHE A 162 1.34 7.80 11.88
C PHE A 162 -0.09 8.13 11.42
N SER A 163 -0.53 7.62 10.26
CA SER A 163 -1.92 7.77 9.81
C SER A 163 -2.87 7.03 10.73
N GLN A 164 -2.52 5.83 11.21
CA GLN A 164 -3.34 5.10 12.18
C GLN A 164 -3.48 5.87 13.49
N LEU A 165 -2.37 6.47 13.98
CA LEU A 165 -2.39 7.33 15.15
C LEU A 165 -3.29 8.55 14.97
N LEU A 166 -3.14 9.28 13.85
CA LEU A 166 -3.86 10.50 13.57
C LEU A 166 -5.38 10.27 13.42
N PHE A 167 -5.75 9.20 12.72
CA PHE A 167 -7.15 8.91 12.36
C PHE A 167 -7.83 7.90 13.30
N HIS A 168 -7.14 7.43 14.35
CA HIS A 168 -7.66 6.44 15.30
C HIS A 168 -8.12 5.14 14.61
N LEU A 169 -7.32 4.66 13.64
CA LEU A 169 -7.62 3.50 12.77
C LEU A 169 -6.91 2.21 13.22
N GLY A 170 -6.47 2.13 14.47
CA GLY A 170 -5.67 1.03 14.98
C GLY A 170 -4.65 1.52 16.01
N THR A 171 -3.72 0.64 16.40
CA THR A 171 -2.63 0.95 17.33
C THR A 171 -1.37 1.34 16.58
N PHE A 172 -0.76 2.46 16.95
CA PHE A 172 0.60 2.82 16.52
C PHE A 172 1.60 1.86 17.16
N GLN A 173 2.37 1.11 16.37
CA GLN A 173 3.31 0.13 16.90
C GLN A 173 4.75 0.33 16.38
N ILE A 174 5.71 0.41 17.31
CA ILE A 174 7.14 0.49 16.99
C ILE A 174 7.62 -0.83 16.37
N SER A 175 7.13 -1.98 16.83
CA SER A 175 7.43 -3.27 16.20
C SER A 175 7.09 -3.25 14.72
N ASP A 176 5.93 -2.72 14.34
CA ASP A 176 5.48 -2.69 12.95
C ASP A 176 6.41 -1.84 12.08
N LEU A 177 6.84 -0.68 12.57
CA LEU A 177 7.88 0.12 11.90
C LEU A 177 9.15 -0.68 11.63
N VAL A 178 9.62 -1.45 12.62
CA VAL A 178 10.85 -2.24 12.48
C VAL A 178 10.65 -3.40 11.52
N TYR A 179 9.60 -4.21 11.66
CA TYR A 179 9.36 -5.37 10.79
C TYR A 179 9.08 -4.96 9.35
N ASN A 180 8.32 -3.90 9.12
CA ASN A 180 8.09 -3.35 7.78
C ASN A 180 9.42 -2.88 7.16
N THR A 181 10.22 -2.12 7.91
CA THR A 181 11.53 -1.61 7.45
C THR A 181 12.50 -2.75 7.11
N LEU A 182 12.56 -3.79 7.95
CA LEU A 182 13.32 -5.02 7.68
C LEU A 182 12.83 -5.70 6.41
N GLY A 183 11.52 -5.70 6.16
CA GLY A 183 10.93 -6.22 4.92
C GLY A 183 11.48 -5.47 3.69
N GLY A 184 11.68 -4.16 3.82
CA GLY A 184 12.37 -3.34 2.83
C GLY A 184 13.83 -3.74 2.60
N THR A 185 14.58 -4.01 3.68
CA THR A 185 15.98 -4.47 3.57
C THR A 185 16.06 -5.83 2.87
N VAL A 186 15.24 -6.80 3.28
CA VAL A 186 15.20 -8.15 2.70
C VAL A 186 14.73 -8.09 1.24
N GLY A 187 13.69 -7.31 0.94
CA GLY A 187 13.23 -7.10 -0.44
C GLY A 187 14.27 -6.42 -1.32
N GLY A 188 15.04 -5.47 -0.79
CA GLY A 188 16.18 -4.85 -1.49
C GLY A 188 17.29 -5.85 -1.82
N LEU A 189 17.62 -6.75 -0.90
CA LEU A 189 18.57 -7.84 -1.14
C LEU A 189 18.04 -8.81 -2.21
N ALA A 190 16.79 -9.25 -2.08
CA ALA A 190 16.14 -10.14 -3.04
C ALA A 190 16.15 -9.55 -4.45
N TYR A 191 15.78 -8.27 -4.58
CA TYR A 191 15.85 -7.55 -5.84
C TYR A 191 17.26 -7.53 -6.43
N TYR A 192 18.28 -7.21 -5.61
CA TYR A 192 19.67 -7.15 -6.08
C TYR A 192 20.15 -8.52 -6.59
N ILE A 193 19.82 -9.60 -5.90
CA ILE A 193 20.14 -10.96 -6.32
C ILE A 193 19.50 -11.26 -7.69
N ILE A 194 18.19 -11.00 -7.83
CA ILE A 194 17.45 -11.18 -9.09
C ILE A 194 18.09 -10.34 -10.22
N TYR A 195 18.41 -9.08 -9.94
CA TYR A 195 19.04 -8.18 -10.90
C TYR A 195 20.39 -8.73 -11.37
N LYS A 196 21.25 -9.17 -10.43
CA LYS A 196 22.57 -9.70 -10.73
C LYS A 196 22.48 -10.96 -11.57
N PHE A 197 21.60 -11.90 -11.24
CA PHE A 197 21.38 -13.10 -12.06
C PHE A 197 20.94 -12.76 -13.49
N ARG A 198 20.05 -11.78 -13.67
CA ARG A 198 19.56 -11.39 -15.01
C ARG A 198 20.60 -10.67 -15.88
N HIS A 199 21.61 -10.02 -15.29
CA HIS A 199 22.60 -9.21 -16.02
C HIS A 199 24.02 -9.79 -15.97
N ARG A 200 24.20 -10.98 -15.38
CA ARG A 200 25.49 -11.70 -15.34
C ARG A 200 25.72 -12.63 -16.55
N ASN A 201 24.66 -12.88 -17.33
CA ASN A 201 24.67 -13.73 -18.52
C ASN A 201 24.52 -12.92 -19.83
N GLY A 202 24.84 -11.62 -19.81
CA GLY A 202 24.78 -10.73 -20.96
C GLY A 202 26.06 -9.90 -21.08
#